data_AF-A0A967SWD4-F1
#
_entry.id   AF-A0A967SWD4-F1
#
_cell.length_a   1.000
_cell.length_b   1.000
_cell.length_c   1.000
_cell.angle_alpha   90.00
_cell.angle_beta   90.00
_cell.angle_gamma   90.00
#
_symmetry.space_group_name_H-M   'P 1'
#
loop_
_entity.id
_entity.type
_entity.pdbx_description
1 polymer ?
#
loop_
_entity_poly.entity_id
_entity_poly.type
_entity_poly.pdbx_seq_one_letter_code
_entity_poly.pdbx_strand_id
1 'polypeptide(L)'
;FKFWQWFKTKEYSSSYPYPYDADKCRVQISVNEGSWQTIAGSFSGASGLWTQVVLDITAYADSTIRIGFYFTSTGNNQDVGWYIDDFSIENIVV
;
A
#
# COMPACT_ATOMS: atom_id res chain seq x y z
N PHE A 1 -10.51 -8.24 -1.80
CA PHE A 1 -10.19 -8.14 -0.36
C PHE A 1 -10.27 -6.69 0.08
N LYS A 2 -10.29 -6.45 1.40
CA LYS A 2 -10.25 -5.11 1.97
C LYS A 2 -9.34 -5.06 3.19
N PHE A 3 -8.93 -3.87 3.54
CA PHE A 3 -8.21 -3.57 4.78
C PHE A 3 -8.41 -2.11 5.14
N TRP A 4 -8.19 -1.77 6.40
CA TRP A 4 -8.07 -0.40 6.85
C TRP A 4 -6.60 0.01 6.87
N GLN A 5 -6.34 1.26 6.52
CA GLN A 5 -5.02 1.85 6.61
C GLN A 5 -5.07 3.22 7.27
N TRP A 6 -4.04 3.50 8.05
CA TRP A 6 -3.67 4.85 8.43
C TRP A 6 -2.20 5.04 8.11
N PHE A 7 -1.88 6.19 7.54
CA PHE A 7 -0.51 6.54 7.24
C PHE A 7 -0.24 8.00 7.53
N LYS A 8 0.97 8.23 8.05
CA LYS A 8 1.67 9.51 8.01
C LYS A 8 3.09 9.20 7.58
N THR A 9 3.39 9.52 6.34
CA THR A 9 4.68 9.28 5.69
C THR A 9 5.18 10.59 5.10
N LYS A 10 6.48 10.64 4.80
CA LYS A 10 7.05 11.83 4.19
C LYS A 10 6.42 12.12 2.82
N GLU A 11 5.95 13.34 2.62
CA GLU A 11 5.42 13.84 1.35
C GLU A 11 6.51 14.25 0.38
N TYR A 12 6.16 14.34 -0.91
CA TYR A 12 7.04 14.93 -1.91
C TYR A 12 7.15 16.43 -1.69
N SER A 13 8.36 16.99 -1.79
CA SER A 13 8.57 18.44 -1.81
C SER A 13 9.52 18.82 -2.93
N SER A 14 9.10 19.79 -3.73
CA SER A 14 9.94 20.47 -4.73
C SER A 14 10.59 21.75 -4.20
N SER A 15 10.45 22.03 -2.90
CA SER A 15 10.89 23.31 -2.29
C SER A 15 12.41 23.43 -2.26
N TYR A 16 12.94 24.50 -2.84
CA TYR A 16 14.35 24.86 -2.74
C TYR A 16 14.69 25.36 -1.31
N PRO A 17 15.89 25.05 -0.75
CA PRO A 17 17.02 24.31 -1.32
C PRO A 17 17.01 22.79 -1.06
N TYR A 18 15.94 22.25 -0.46
CA TYR A 18 15.88 20.87 -0.02
C TYR A 18 14.72 20.11 -0.66
N PRO A 19 14.78 19.80 -1.98
CA PRO A 19 13.81 18.92 -2.59
C PRO A 19 13.98 17.50 -2.05
N TYR A 20 12.87 16.78 -1.91
CA TYR A 20 12.90 15.38 -1.50
C TYR A 20 11.72 14.59 -2.05
N ASP A 21 11.96 13.30 -2.30
CA ASP A 21 10.96 12.34 -2.72
C ASP A 21 10.02 11.93 -1.58
N ALA A 22 8.83 11.49 -1.93
CA ALA A 22 7.88 10.91 -1.00
C ALA A 22 8.25 9.48 -0.62
N ASP A 23 7.93 9.12 0.61
CA ASP A 23 7.82 7.73 1.03
C ASP A 23 6.58 7.10 0.39
N LYS A 24 6.66 5.83 -0.02
CA LYS A 24 5.62 5.19 -0.84
C LYS A 24 5.09 3.93 -0.16
N CYS A 25 3.78 3.88 0.01
CA CYS A 25 3.04 2.70 0.43
C CYS A 25 2.34 2.08 -0.79
N ARG A 26 2.63 0.81 -1.08
CA ARG A 26 2.05 0.10 -2.22
C ARG A 26 1.49 -1.22 -1.78
N VAL A 27 0.37 -1.62 -2.39
CA VAL A 27 -0.15 -2.98 -2.27
C VAL A 27 0.34 -3.77 -3.47
N GLN A 28 0.93 -4.93 -3.21
CA GLN A 28 1.46 -5.82 -4.23
C GLN A 28 0.77 -7.18 -4.19
N ILE A 29 0.75 -7.85 -5.34
CA ILE A 29 0.29 -9.22 -5.49
C ILE A 29 1.37 -10.06 -6.18
N SER A 30 1.50 -11.30 -5.77
CA SER A 30 2.27 -12.33 -6.47
C SER A 30 1.35 -13.53 -6.70
N VAL A 31 1.29 -14.01 -7.93
CA VAL A 31 0.39 -15.09 -8.36
C VAL A 31 1.21 -16.33 -8.68
N ASN A 32 0.87 -17.48 -8.11
CA ASN A 32 1.55 -18.77 -8.31
C ASN A 32 3.08 -18.66 -8.19
N GLU A 33 3.53 -18.00 -7.12
CA GLU A 33 4.94 -17.72 -6.82
C GLU A 33 5.68 -16.82 -7.83
N GLY A 34 4.97 -16.24 -8.80
CA GLY A 34 5.54 -15.34 -9.80
C GLY A 34 6.00 -13.99 -9.25
N SER A 35 6.48 -13.12 -10.15
CA SER A 35 6.95 -11.78 -9.81
C SER A 35 5.86 -10.93 -9.13
N TRP A 36 6.30 -10.07 -8.21
CA TRP A 36 5.42 -9.11 -7.54
C TRP A 36 4.96 -8.01 -8.51
N GLN A 37 3.67 -7.69 -8.47
CA GLN A 37 3.05 -6.61 -9.23
C GLN A 37 2.34 -5.65 -8.28
N THR A 38 2.45 -4.35 -8.51
CA THR A 38 1.72 -3.35 -7.70
C THR A 38 0.27 -3.26 -8.20
N ILE A 39 -0.68 -3.40 -7.28
CA ILE A 39 -2.13 -3.37 -7.56
C ILE A 39 -2.87 -2.20 -6.91
N ALA A 40 -2.23 -1.49 -5.97
CA ALA A 40 -2.75 -0.23 -5.43
C ALA A 40 -1.64 0.67 -4.87
N GLY A 41 -1.95 1.97 -4.72
CA GLY A 41 -1.01 3.02 -4.32
C GLY A 41 -0.45 3.78 -5.52
N SER A 42 0.67 4.51 -5.40
CA SER A 42 1.44 4.74 -4.17
C SER A 42 0.72 5.73 -3.26
N PHE A 43 0.41 5.33 -2.03
CA PHE A 43 -0.04 6.26 -0.99
C PHE A 43 1.17 6.93 -0.34
N SER A 44 1.03 8.18 0.05
CA SER A 44 2.06 8.97 0.70
C SER A 44 1.45 10.15 1.45
N GLY A 45 2.16 10.71 2.41
CA GLY A 45 1.71 11.88 3.15
C GLY A 45 0.85 11.54 4.34
N ALA A 46 -0.15 12.35 4.65
CA ALA A 46 -1.06 12.11 5.77
C ALA A 46 -2.46 11.68 5.29
N SER A 47 -2.88 10.48 5.68
CA SER A 47 -4.26 10.00 5.51
C SER A 47 -5.28 10.78 6.36
N GLY A 48 -4.82 11.39 7.46
CA GLY A 48 -5.66 12.09 8.44
C GLY A 48 -6.43 11.16 9.37
N LEU A 49 -7.20 10.24 8.80
CA LEU A 49 -8.01 9.23 9.51
C LEU A 49 -7.73 7.83 8.94
N TRP A 50 -8.16 6.80 9.67
CA TRP A 50 -8.19 5.45 9.12
C TRP A 50 -9.11 5.45 7.88
N THR A 51 -8.62 4.93 6.77
CA THR A 51 -9.34 4.83 5.50
C THR A 51 -9.39 3.38 5.05
N GLN A 52 -10.52 2.95 4.49
CA GLN A 52 -10.68 1.59 3.99
C GLN A 52 -10.24 1.51 2.52
N VAL A 53 -9.41 0.52 2.21
CA VAL A 53 -9.05 0.15 0.84
C VAL A 53 -9.79 -1.14 0.49
N VAL A 54 -10.44 -1.15 -0.67
CA VAL A 54 -11.13 -2.31 -1.22
C VAL A 54 -10.58 -2.58 -2.61
N LEU A 55 -10.11 -3.81 -2.84
CA LEU A 55 -9.54 -4.23 -4.11
C LEU A 55 -10.23 -5.50 -4.60
N ASP A 56 -10.69 -5.46 -5.84
CA ASP A 56 -11.23 -6.63 -6.52
C ASP A 56 -10.07 -7.59 -6.88
N ILE A 57 -10.22 -8.86 -6.49
CA ILE A 57 -9.26 -9.94 -6.79
C ILE A 57 -9.92 -11.12 -7.51
N THR A 58 -11.14 -10.94 -8.04
CA THR A 58 -11.88 -12.00 -8.75
C THR A 58 -11.11 -12.55 -9.95
N ALA A 59 -10.28 -11.73 -10.60
CA ALA A 59 -9.36 -12.16 -11.66
C ALA A 59 -8.34 -13.23 -11.23
N TYR A 60 -8.18 -13.48 -9.93
CA TYR A 60 -7.24 -14.43 -9.37
C TYR A 60 -7.92 -15.58 -8.59
N ALA A 61 -9.23 -15.78 -8.73
CA ALA A 61 -10.01 -16.73 -7.93
C ALA A 61 -9.47 -18.18 -7.97
N ASP A 62 -8.93 -18.61 -9.11
CA ASP A 62 -8.38 -19.97 -9.30
C ASP A 62 -6.85 -20.04 -9.12
N SER A 63 -6.24 -19.02 -8.49
CA SER A 63 -4.80 -18.95 -8.29
C SER A 63 -4.43 -18.87 -6.82
N THR A 64 -3.24 -19.38 -6.49
CA THR A 64 -2.62 -19.11 -5.18
C THR A 64 -1.99 -17.73 -5.24
N ILE A 65 -2.50 -16.79 -4.45
CA ILE A 65 -1.97 -15.42 -4.38
C ILE A 65 -1.26 -15.15 -3.06
N ARG A 66 -0.27 -14.26 -3.10
CA ARG A 66 0.34 -13.62 -1.93
C ARG A 66 0.09 -12.12 -2.03
N ILE A 67 -0.35 -11.50 -0.93
CA ILE A 67 -0.51 -10.05 -0.83
C ILE A 67 0.69 -9.48 -0.08
N GLY A 68 1.27 -8.39 -0.61
CA GLY A 68 2.40 -7.70 -0.02
C GLY A 68 2.06 -6.24 0.27
N PHE A 69 2.39 -5.77 1.47
CA PHE A 69 2.37 -4.35 1.82
C PHE A 69 3.80 -3.83 1.68
N TYR A 70 4.08 -3.14 0.57
CA TYR A 70 5.42 -2.72 0.21
C TYR A 70 5.63 -1.23 0.52
N PHE A 71 6.30 -0.97 1.63
CA PHE A 71 6.71 0.37 2.06
C PHE A 71 8.14 0.66 1.62
N THR A 72 8.36 1.80 0.96
CA THR A 72 9.70 2.31 0.64
C THR A 72 9.87 3.71 1.21
N SER A 73 10.86 3.87 2.09
CA SER A 73 11.22 5.17 2.64
C SER A 73 12.43 5.77 1.91
N THR A 74 12.46 7.09 1.86
CA THR A 74 13.55 7.89 1.33
C THR A 74 14.23 8.57 2.52
N GLY A 75 15.53 8.30 2.73
CA GLY A 75 16.22 8.43 4.02
C GLY A 75 15.77 9.53 5.01
N ASN A 76 16.01 10.80 4.70
CA ASN A 76 15.87 11.89 5.67
C ASN A 76 14.39 12.27 5.92
N ASN A 77 14.11 12.85 7.10
CA ASN A 77 12.79 13.32 7.56
C ASN A 77 11.79 12.16 7.74
N GLN A 78 11.82 11.55 8.92
CA GLN A 78 11.01 10.38 9.26
C GLN A 78 9.66 10.80 9.83
N ASP A 79 8.59 10.21 9.30
CA ASP A 79 7.28 10.20 9.94
C ASP A 79 7.00 8.80 10.52
N VAL A 80 5.81 8.61 11.10
CA VAL A 80 5.45 7.41 11.85
C VAL A 80 5.15 6.17 10.99
N GLY A 81 4.98 6.33 9.67
CA GLY A 81 4.90 5.22 8.72
C GLY A 81 3.49 4.83 8.31
N TRP A 82 3.30 3.54 8.02
CA TRP A 82 2.08 2.96 7.46
C TRP A 82 1.57 1.83 8.35
N TYR A 83 0.33 1.95 8.78
CA TYR A 83 -0.36 1.02 9.67
C TYR A 83 -1.50 0.38 8.90
N ILE A 84 -1.62 -0.94 9.05
CA ILE A 84 -2.63 -1.78 8.41
C ILE A 84 -3.46 -2.44 9.51
N ASP A 85 -4.77 -2.47 9.34
CA ASP A 85 -5.68 -3.16 10.25
C ASP A 85 -6.83 -3.81 9.50
N ASP A 86 -7.58 -4.70 10.17
CA ASP A 86 -8.84 -5.27 9.70
C ASP A 86 -8.76 -5.86 8.27
N PHE A 87 -7.64 -6.53 7.96
CA PHE A 87 -7.48 -7.22 6.69
C PHE A 87 -8.48 -8.37 6.58
N SER A 88 -9.27 -8.36 5.51
CA SER A 88 -10.27 -9.40 5.25
C SER A 88 -10.37 -9.69 3.76
N ILE A 89 -10.52 -10.98 3.44
CA ILE A 89 -10.89 -11.44 2.11
C ILE A 89 -12.39 -11.70 2.14
N GLU A 90 -13.14 -11.00 1.29
CA GLU A 90 -14.60 -11.12 1.22
C GLU A 90 -15.00 -11.61 -0.16
N ASN A 91 -16.08 -12.40 -0.22
CA ASN A 91 -16.72 -12.88 -1.43
C ASN A 91 -15.79 -13.59 -2.42
N ILE A 92 -15.19 -14.71 -2.00
CA ILE A 92 -14.79 -15.74 -2.97
C ILE A 92 -16.05 -16.54 -3.25
N VAL A 93 -16.79 -16.20 -4.30
CA VAL A 93 -17.80 -17.12 -4.83
C VAL A 93 -17.01 -18.22 -5.52
N VAL A 94 -16.99 -19.40 -4.91
CA VAL A 94 -16.48 -20.65 -5.51
C VAL A 94 -17.63 -21.35 -6.22
#